data_AF-A0A661K1P0-F1
#
_entry.id   AF-A0A661K1P0-F1
#
_cell.length_a   1.000
_cell.length_b   1.000
_cell.length_c   1.000
_cell.angle_alpha   90.00
_cell.angle_beta   90.00
_cell.angle_gamma   90.00
#
_symmetry.space_group_name_H-M   'P 1'
#
loop_
_entity.id
_entity.type
_entity.pdbx_description
1 polymer ?
#
loop_
_entity_poly.entity_id
_entity_poly.type
_entity_poly.pdbx_seq_one_letter_code
_entity_poly.pdbx_strand_id
1 'polypeptide(L)'
;MEESVQKPEKELFKVDNNLLKRLQEKLGYTFKDRNLLLQALVHRSYSNERGATKIEDNERLEFLGDAALELAISDIMFHEFPHYTEGELSKLRSLIVNERQLSKLAEDLELGKAILLGKGEELTGGRTKPSVLADCM
;
A
#
# COMPACT_ATOMS: atom_id res chain seq x y z
N MET A 1 15.06 35.93 -5.37
CA MET A 1 13.61 35.88 -5.63
C MET A 1 13.40 34.95 -6.80
N GLU A 2 13.14 33.69 -6.52
CA GLU A 2 12.44 32.80 -7.46
C GLU A 2 11.34 32.16 -6.65
N GLU A 3 10.11 32.57 -6.96
CA GLU A 3 8.89 32.03 -6.38
C GLU A 3 8.81 30.55 -6.76
N SER A 4 8.92 29.69 -5.75
CA SER A 4 8.52 28.29 -5.86
C SER A 4 7.00 28.26 -6.00
N VAL A 5 6.55 28.29 -7.25
CA VAL A 5 5.13 28.14 -7.60
C VAL A 5 4.69 26.76 -7.12
N GLN A 6 4.00 26.76 -5.98
CA GLN A 6 3.35 25.61 -5.39
C GLN A 6 2.20 25.21 -6.33
N LYS A 7 2.50 24.33 -7.29
CA LYS A 7 1.48 23.77 -8.19
C LYS A 7 0.41 23.10 -7.33
N PRO A 8 -0.88 23.30 -7.64
CA PRO A 8 -1.94 22.74 -6.83
C PRO A 8 -1.82 21.20 -6.78
N GLU A 9 -1.86 20.62 -5.57
CA GLU A 9 -1.84 19.18 -5.28
C GLU A 9 -2.73 18.33 -6.22
N LYS A 10 -3.82 18.93 -6.72
CA LYS A 10 -4.77 18.32 -7.67
C LYS A 10 -4.16 17.93 -9.03
N GLU A 11 -3.00 18.48 -9.41
CA GLU A 11 -2.34 18.14 -10.70
C GLU A 11 -1.36 16.97 -10.60
N LEU A 12 -0.82 16.67 -9.40
CA LEU A 12 0.21 15.65 -9.23
C LEU A 12 -0.37 14.23 -9.17
N PHE A 13 -1.46 14.05 -8.43
CA PHE A 13 -2.12 12.77 -8.20
C PHE A 13 -3.50 12.75 -8.85
N LYS A 14 -3.69 11.89 -9.87
CA LYS A 14 -4.98 11.71 -10.53
C LYS A 14 -5.82 10.63 -9.84
N VAL A 15 -6.19 10.86 -8.58
CA VAL A 15 -7.07 9.96 -7.82
C VAL A 15 -8.38 10.66 -7.47
N ASP A 16 -9.51 9.96 -7.65
CA ASP A 16 -10.84 10.47 -7.26
C ASP A 16 -10.95 10.54 -5.73
N ASN A 17 -11.32 11.71 -5.21
CA ASN A 17 -11.52 11.92 -3.77
C ASN A 17 -12.66 11.04 -3.20
N ASN A 18 -13.68 10.72 -3.99
CA ASN A 18 -14.74 9.81 -3.55
C ASN A 18 -14.20 8.39 -3.36
N LEU A 19 -13.26 7.97 -4.22
CA LEU A 19 -12.61 6.68 -4.10
C LEU A 19 -11.73 6.63 -2.85
N LEU A 20 -10.92 7.66 -2.60
CA LEU A 20 -10.12 7.77 -1.37
C LEU A 20 -10.98 7.77 -0.11
N LYS A 21 -12.14 8.42 -0.15
CA LYS A 21 -13.09 8.41 0.97
C LYS A 21 -13.63 7.00 1.23
N ARG A 22 -14.09 6.30 0.19
CA ARG A 22 -14.59 4.92 0.30
C ARG A 22 -13.52 3.95 0.79
N LEU A 23 -12.28 4.10 0.32
CA LEU A 23 -11.16 3.28 0.79
C LEU A 23 -10.94 3.46 2.30
N GLN A 24 -10.90 4.70 2.77
CA GLN A 24 -10.76 5.01 4.21
C GLN A 24 -11.94 4.50 5.05
N GLU A 25 -13.17 4.57 4.50
CA GLU A 25 -14.36 3.99 5.15
C GLU A 25 -14.23 2.46 5.27
N LYS A 26 -13.80 1.76 4.21
CA LYS A 26 -13.57 0.31 4.24
C LYS A 26 -12.42 -0.09 5.17
N LEU A 27 -11.34 0.70 5.21
CA LEU A 27 -10.23 0.52 6.14
C LEU A 27 -10.63 0.77 7.60
N GLY A 28 -11.75 1.46 7.85
CA GLY A 28 -12.14 1.90 9.19
C GLY A 28 -11.20 2.97 9.76
N TYR A 29 -10.39 3.62 8.92
CA TYR A 29 -9.40 4.61 9.33
C TYR A 29 -9.36 5.80 8.35
N THR A 30 -9.46 7.01 8.91
CA THR A 30 -9.26 8.25 8.16
C THR A 30 -7.86 8.79 8.43
N PHE A 31 -7.07 8.95 7.36
CA PHE A 31 -5.70 9.45 7.45
C PHE A 31 -5.69 10.92 7.89
N LYS A 32 -4.86 11.22 8.89
CA LYS A 32 -4.60 12.60 9.32
C LYS A 32 -3.80 13.38 8.27
N ASP A 33 -2.87 12.69 7.62
CA ASP A 33 -2.07 13.23 6.52
C ASP A 33 -2.51 12.57 5.21
N ARG A 34 -3.13 13.37 4.34
CA ARG A 34 -3.59 12.93 3.02
C ARG A 34 -2.42 12.60 2.09
N ASN A 35 -1.27 13.26 2.25
CA ASN A 35 -0.12 13.02 1.39
C ASN A 35 0.50 11.65 1.67
N LEU A 36 0.46 11.19 2.93
CA LEU A 36 0.86 9.83 3.29
C LEU A 36 -0.02 8.78 2.60
N LEU A 37 -1.35 8.96 2.61
CA LEU A 37 -2.28 8.08 1.90
C LEU A 37 -1.99 8.07 0.39
N LEU A 38 -1.77 9.24 -0.20
CA LEU A 38 -1.46 9.34 -1.63
C LEU A 38 -0.13 8.65 -1.96
N GLN A 39 0.91 8.83 -1.16
CA GLN A 39 2.20 8.16 -1.33
C GLN A 39 2.06 6.64 -1.25
N ALA A 40 1.31 6.13 -0.26
CA ALA A 40 1.06 4.69 -0.12
C ALA A 40 0.40 4.06 -1.37
N LEU A 41 -0.34 4.86 -2.15
CA LEU A 41 -0.99 4.43 -3.38
C LEU A 41 -0.12 4.59 -4.65
N VAL A 42 1.09 5.14 -4.55
CA VAL A 42 1.99 5.33 -5.69
C VAL A 42 2.88 4.12 -5.89
N HIS A 43 2.61 3.34 -6.92
CA HIS A 43 3.53 2.31 -7.36
C HIS A 43 4.75 2.94 -8.06
N ARG A 44 5.92 2.31 -7.93
CA ARG A 44 7.18 2.74 -8.56
C ARG A 44 7.07 3.01 -10.07
N SER A 45 6.22 2.28 -10.79
CA SER A 45 6.02 2.51 -12.23
C SER A 45 5.40 3.87 -12.54
N TYR A 46 4.56 4.41 -11.64
CA TYR A 46 3.98 5.74 -11.78
C TYR A 46 5.00 6.84 -11.50
N SER A 47 5.84 6.65 -10.47
CA SER A 47 6.93 7.58 -10.15
C SER A 47 7.94 7.68 -11.31
N ASN A 48 8.38 6.54 -11.84
CA ASN A 48 9.37 6.48 -12.91
C ASN A 48 8.93 7.17 -14.21
N GLU A 49 7.63 7.18 -14.51
CA GLU A 49 7.10 7.83 -15.72
C GLU A 49 7.02 9.37 -15.63
N ARG A 50 7.12 9.95 -14.43
CA ARG A 50 6.92 11.40 -14.19
C ARG A 50 8.19 12.25 -14.34
N GLY A 51 9.33 11.63 -14.64
CA GLY A 51 10.57 12.33 -15.01
C GLY A 51 11.05 13.33 -13.95
N ALA A 52 11.14 14.62 -14.29
CA ALA A 52 11.70 15.68 -13.45
C ALA A 52 10.86 16.02 -12.19
N THR A 53 9.61 15.57 -12.10
CA THR A 53 8.79 15.71 -10.89
C THR A 53 8.94 14.43 -10.07
N LYS A 54 9.84 14.45 -9.08
CA LYS A 54 10.06 13.29 -8.20
C LYS A 54 8.86 13.11 -7.27
N ILE A 55 8.02 12.14 -7.58
CA ILE A 55 6.98 11.65 -6.68
C ILE A 55 7.59 10.46 -5.94
N GLU A 56 7.52 10.43 -4.61
CA GLU A 56 7.94 9.25 -3.87
C GLU A 56 6.90 8.13 -4.06
N ASP A 57 7.39 6.93 -4.33
CA ASP A 57 6.57 5.73 -4.36
C ASP A 57 6.41 5.13 -2.95
N ASN A 58 5.69 4.02 -2.89
CA ASN A 58 5.36 3.31 -1.67
C ASN A 58 6.47 2.38 -1.17
N GLU A 59 7.60 2.15 -1.87
CA GLU A 59 8.57 1.09 -1.52
C GLU A 59 9.13 1.25 -0.09
N ARG A 60 9.34 2.49 0.37
CA ARG A 60 9.79 2.75 1.76
C ARG A 60 8.69 2.55 2.80
N LEU A 61 7.43 2.80 2.42
CA LEU A 61 6.27 2.59 3.28
C LEU A 61 5.97 1.09 3.37
N GLU A 62 6.07 0.35 2.27
CA GLU A 62 6.00 -1.11 2.19
C GLU A 62 7.01 -1.74 3.15
N PHE A 63 8.30 -1.36 3.05
CA PHE A 63 9.34 -1.86 3.96
C PHE A 63 9.00 -1.64 5.45
N LEU A 64 8.43 -0.49 5.80
CA LEU A 64 8.00 -0.21 7.17
C LEU A 64 6.73 -1.01 7.56
N GLY A 65 5.79 -1.12 6.62
CA GLY A 65 4.51 -1.81 6.76
C GLY A 65 4.71 -3.30 7.02
N ASP A 66 5.63 -3.94 6.30
CA ASP A 66 6.00 -5.35 6.50
C ASP A 66 6.48 -5.59 7.93
N ALA A 67 7.43 -4.79 8.42
CA ALA A 67 7.93 -4.93 9.78
C ALA A 67 6.83 -4.68 10.84
N ALA A 68 5.94 -3.72 10.59
CA ALA A 68 4.82 -3.42 11.48
C ALA A 68 3.79 -4.57 11.51
N LEU A 69 3.45 -5.13 10.34
CA LEU A 69 2.53 -6.25 10.20
C LEU A 69 3.11 -7.52 10.83
N GLU A 70 4.39 -7.82 10.57
CA GLU A 70 5.09 -8.95 11.16
C GLU A 70 5.07 -8.87 12.68
N LEU A 71 5.36 -7.70 13.25
CA LEU A 71 5.31 -7.50 14.70
C LEU A 71 3.90 -7.72 15.26
N ALA A 72 2.90 -7.08 14.67
CA ALA A 72 1.51 -7.17 15.14
C ALA A 72 1.00 -8.62 15.12
N ILE A 73 1.25 -9.35 14.03
CA ILE A 73 0.85 -10.76 13.93
C ILE A 73 1.66 -11.65 14.87
N SER A 74 2.96 -11.37 15.03
CA SER A 74 3.80 -12.14 15.96
C SER A 74 3.36 -11.97 17.42
N ASP A 75 2.98 -10.76 17.81
CA ASP A 75 2.46 -10.45 19.16
C ASP A 75 1.16 -11.21 19.44
N ILE A 76 0.21 -11.18 18.49
CA ILE A 76 -1.03 -11.95 18.57
C ILE A 76 -0.73 -13.45 18.70
N MET A 77 0.13 -14.00 17.82
CA MET A 77 0.45 -15.43 17.83
C MET A 77 1.18 -15.87 19.10
N PHE A 78 2.08 -15.04 19.62
CA PHE A 78 2.80 -15.30 20.86
C PHE A 78 1.84 -15.48 22.05
N HIS A 79 0.78 -14.67 22.10
CA HIS A 79 -0.22 -14.75 23.16
C HIS A 79 -1.29 -15.82 22.93
N GLU A 80 -1.76 -16.03 21.70
CA GLU A 80 -2.79 -17.02 21.36
C GLU A 80 -2.27 -18.46 21.36
N PHE A 81 -0.98 -18.67 21.05
CA PHE A 81 -0.37 -20.01 20.94
C PHE A 81 0.84 -20.18 21.88
N PRO A 82 0.66 -20.09 23.21
CA PRO A 82 1.77 -20.08 24.18
C PRO A 82 2.56 -21.40 24.26
N HIS A 83 2.05 -22.48 23.66
CA HIS A 83 2.70 -23.79 23.64
C HIS A 83 3.46 -24.08 22.34
N TYR A 84 3.37 -23.19 21.35
CA TYR A 84 4.05 -23.37 20.07
C TYR A 84 5.52 -22.95 20.21
N THR A 85 6.39 -23.70 19.55
CA THR A 85 7.80 -23.35 19.40
C THR A 85 7.96 -22.17 18.44
N GLU A 86 9.12 -21.50 18.48
CA GLU A 86 9.47 -20.41 17.54
C GLU A 86 9.29 -20.84 16.06
N GLY A 87 9.72 -22.07 15.71
CA GLY A 87 9.60 -22.60 14.36
C GLY A 87 8.15 -22.83 13.94
N GLU A 88 7.29 -23.28 14.84
CA GLU A 88 5.86 -23.44 14.58
C GLU A 88 5.15 -22.09 14.40
N LEU A 89 5.45 -21.12 15.26
CA LEU A 89 4.94 -19.75 15.14
C LEU A 89 5.38 -19.11 13.82
N SER A 90 6.66 -19.27 13.45
CA SER A 90 7.19 -18.74 12.19
C SER A 90 6.54 -19.38 10.96
N LYS A 91 6.30 -20.70 11.01
CA LYS A 91 5.57 -21.42 9.95
C LYS A 91 4.12 -20.98 9.86
N LEU A 92 3.45 -20.76 10.98
CA LEU A 92 2.08 -20.28 11.01
C LEU A 92 1.98 -18.84 10.46
N ARG A 93 2.92 -17.97 10.86
CA ARG A 93 3.00 -16.59 10.38
C ARG A 93 3.13 -16.52 8.86
N SER A 94 4.00 -17.32 8.24
CA SER A 94 4.16 -17.31 6.77
C SER A 94 2.93 -17.81 6.00
N LEU A 95 2.05 -18.61 6.64
CA LEU A 95 0.78 -19.03 6.04
C LEU A 95 -0.29 -17.94 6.08
N ILE A 96 -0.20 -17.02 7.04
CA ILE A 96 -1.17 -15.93 7.24
C ILE A 96 -0.70 -14.65 6.56
N VAL A 97 0.58 -14.30 6.69
CA VAL A 97 1.19 -13.12 6.10
C VAL A 97 1.96 -13.56 4.86
N ASN A 98 1.31 -13.47 3.70
CA ASN A 98 1.90 -13.70 2.40
C ASN A 98 1.14 -12.96 1.30
N GLU A 99 1.78 -12.81 0.14
CA GLU A 99 1.25 -12.10 -1.03
C GLU A 99 -0.19 -12.53 -1.37
N ARG A 100 -0.50 -13.82 -1.31
CA ARG A 100 -1.83 -14.32 -1.64
C ARG A 100 -2.90 -13.82 -0.67
N GLN A 101 -2.62 -13.78 0.63
CA GLN A 101 -3.58 -13.28 1.61
C GLN A 101 -3.70 -11.76 1.54
N LEU A 102 -2.58 -11.05 1.41
CA LEU A 102 -2.55 -9.58 1.33
C LEU A 102 -3.24 -9.07 0.06
N SER A 103 -2.96 -9.67 -1.09
CA SER A 103 -3.63 -9.32 -2.35
C SER A 103 -5.14 -9.54 -2.26
N LYS A 104 -5.61 -10.61 -1.62
CA LYS A 104 -7.03 -10.85 -1.42
C LYS A 104 -7.69 -9.77 -0.53
N LEU A 105 -7.03 -9.37 0.55
CA LEU A 105 -7.52 -8.27 1.39
C LEU A 105 -7.56 -6.95 0.62
N ALA A 106 -6.55 -6.68 -0.20
CA ALA A 106 -6.52 -5.51 -1.08
C ALA A 106 -7.66 -5.55 -2.12
N GLU A 107 -8.03 -6.72 -2.65
CA GLU A 107 -9.20 -6.89 -3.52
C GLU A 107 -10.52 -6.56 -2.79
N ASP A 108 -10.70 -7.07 -1.58
CA ASP A 108 -11.89 -6.80 -0.74
C ASP A 108 -12.04 -5.29 -0.44
N LEU A 109 -10.91 -4.61 -0.24
CA LEU A 109 -10.84 -3.15 -0.09
C LEU A 109 -11.05 -2.38 -1.40
N GLU A 110 -11.06 -3.06 -2.55
CA GLU A 110 -11.01 -2.46 -3.89
C GLU A 110 -9.79 -1.55 -4.10
N LEU A 111 -8.67 -1.85 -3.42
CA LEU A 111 -7.46 -1.03 -3.38
C LEU A 111 -6.89 -0.77 -4.78
N GLY A 112 -6.90 -1.77 -5.67
CA GLY A 112 -6.38 -1.66 -7.04
C GLY A 112 -7.00 -0.53 -7.88
N LYS A 113 -8.22 -0.07 -7.53
CA LYS A 113 -8.85 1.10 -8.18
C LYS A 113 -8.17 2.41 -7.82
N ALA A 114 -7.60 2.49 -6.62
CA ALA A 114 -6.98 3.69 -6.06
C ALA A 114 -5.46 3.76 -6.35
N ILE A 115 -4.82 2.63 -6.67
CA ILE A 115 -3.39 2.57 -6.98
C ILE A 115 -3.07 3.39 -8.25
N LEU A 116 -2.03 4.20 -8.13
CA LEU A 116 -1.45 4.96 -9.23
C LEU A 116 -0.37 4.12 -9.89
N LEU A 117 -0.63 3.73 -11.14
CA LEU A 117 0.26 2.93 -11.98
C LEU A 117 0.74 3.74 -13.17
N GLY A 118 1.99 3.51 -13.58
CA GLY A 118 2.48 3.93 -14.88
C GLY A 118 1.69 3.25 -16.00
N LYS A 119 1.61 3.89 -17.18
CA LYS A 119 0.91 3.37 -18.37
C LYS A 119 1.35 1.96 -18.74
N GLY A 120 2.64 1.64 -18.64
CA GLY A 120 3.13 0.30 -18.96
C GLY A 120 2.58 -0.78 -18.01
N GLU A 121 2.59 -0.49 -16.71
CA GLU A 121 2.07 -1.41 -15.69
C GLU A 121 0.55 -1.52 -15.76
N GLU A 122 -0.13 -0.41 -16.06
CA GLU A 122 -1.57 -0.38 -16.30
C GLU A 122 -1.98 -1.31 -17.45
N LEU A 123 -1.30 -1.22 -18.60
CA LEU A 123 -1.60 -2.00 -19.80
C LEU A 123 -1.40 -3.51 -19.60
N THR A 124 -0.53 -3.90 -18.68
CA THR A 124 -0.28 -5.31 -18.35
C THR A 124 -1.17 -5.83 -17.22
N GLY A 125 -2.16 -5.05 -16.78
CA GLY A 125 -3.13 -5.46 -15.76
C GLY A 125 -2.63 -5.31 -14.33
N GLY A 126 -1.68 -4.40 -14.06
CA GLY A 126 -1.08 -4.21 -12.74
C GLY A 126 -2.10 -4.01 -11.61
N ARG A 127 -3.27 -3.40 -11.87
CA ARG A 127 -4.32 -3.17 -10.86
C ARG A 127 -4.87 -4.46 -10.23
N THR A 128 -4.74 -5.58 -10.92
CA THR A 128 -5.21 -6.90 -10.44
C THR A 128 -4.05 -7.88 -10.25
N LYS A 129 -2.80 -7.41 -10.35
CA LYS A 129 -1.63 -8.26 -10.13
C LYS A 129 -1.46 -8.49 -8.63
N PRO A 130 -1.36 -9.74 -8.14
CA PRO A 130 -1.24 -10.02 -6.71
C PRO A 130 -0.07 -9.31 -6.04
N SER A 131 1.09 -9.26 -6.67
CA SER A 131 2.27 -8.55 -6.13
C SER A 131 1.98 -7.07 -5.91
N VAL A 132 1.47 -6.36 -6.92
CA VAL A 132 1.14 -4.91 -6.82
C VAL A 132 0.10 -4.63 -5.74
N LEU A 133 -0.89 -5.52 -5.61
CA LEU A 133 -1.93 -5.40 -4.60
C LEU A 133 -1.38 -5.65 -3.19
N ALA A 134 -0.52 -6.66 -3.04
CA ALA A 134 0.10 -7.00 -1.76
C ALA A 134 1.07 -5.90 -1.30
N ASP A 135 1.94 -5.39 -2.18
CA ASP A 135 2.93 -4.35 -1.87
C ASP A 135 2.28 -3.01 -1.48
N CYS A 136 1.02 -2.80 -1.85
CA CYS A 136 0.28 -1.58 -1.54
C CYS A 136 -0.65 -1.71 -0.32
N MET A 137 -0.88 -2.93 0.18
CA MET A 137 -1.75 -3.24 1.33
C MET A 137 -1.07 -2.86 2.65
#